data_AF-A0A5B8RY08-F1
#
_entry.id   AF-A0A5B8RY08-F1
#
_cell.length_a   1.000
_cell.length_b   1.000
_cell.length_c   1.000
_cell.angle_alpha   90.00
_cell.angle_beta   90.00
_cell.angle_gamma   90.00
#
_symmetry.space_group_name_H-M   'P 1'
#
loop_
_entity.id
_entity.type
_entity.pdbx_description
1 polymer ?
#
loop_
_entity_poly.entity_id
_entity_poly.type
_entity_poly.pdbx_seq_one_letter_code
_entity_poly.pdbx_strand_id
1 'polypeptide(L)'
;MKKVQQGFTLIELMIVVAIIGILAAVALPAYQDYTIRAQVAEGPSLTGGMKAAIADFYAAKGTWPADNAEALCGATGATCAGSAATDNKGNYISQIAVLNGAMNVTYGNKANAKIATKVLTIRPGVDAAGNISWICGTAAAPGGVTAAGADATTVDARYLPTSCKI
;
A
#
# COMPACT_ATOMS: atom_id res chain seq x y z
N MET A 1 24.37 -60.59 -9.75
CA MET A 1 25.26 -59.43 -10.01
C MET A 1 24.88 -58.31 -9.05
N LYS A 2 25.75 -57.95 -8.10
CA LYS A 2 25.51 -56.79 -7.22
C LYS A 2 25.78 -55.52 -8.04
N LYS A 3 24.76 -54.70 -8.29
CA LYS A 3 24.96 -53.35 -8.84
C LYS A 3 25.81 -52.56 -7.82
N VAL A 4 26.99 -52.13 -8.24
CA VAL A 4 27.79 -51.18 -7.45
C VAL A 4 27.08 -49.84 -7.53
N GLN A 5 26.59 -49.36 -6.39
CA GLN A 5 25.91 -48.07 -6.29
C GLN A 5 26.97 -46.97 -6.40
N GLN A 6 27.02 -46.27 -7.54
CA GLN A 6 27.89 -45.11 -7.70
C GLN A 6 27.36 -43.97 -6.83
N GLY A 7 28.11 -43.63 -5.78
CA GLY A 7 27.79 -42.49 -4.91
C GLY A 7 28.19 -41.17 -5.56
N PHE A 8 27.53 -40.09 -5.12
CA PHE A 8 27.88 -38.72 -5.49
C PHE A 8 29.28 -38.35 -4.98
N THR A 9 30.07 -37.64 -5.77
CA THR A 9 31.39 -37.16 -5.34
C THR A 9 31.27 -35.88 -4.51
N LEU A 10 32.22 -35.67 -3.60
CA LEU A 10 32.34 -34.42 -2.83
C LEU A 10 32.47 -33.20 -3.73
N ILE A 11 33.14 -33.35 -4.88
CA ILE A 11 33.33 -32.27 -5.85
C ILE A 11 31.99 -31.90 -6.51
N GLU A 12 31.19 -32.89 -6.92
CA GLU A 12 29.87 -32.61 -7.49
C GLU A 12 28.96 -31.90 -6.47
N LEU A 13 29.01 -32.30 -5.21
CA LEU A 13 28.24 -31.65 -4.16
C LEU A 13 28.68 -30.20 -3.93
N MET A 14 29.99 -29.93 -3.93
CA MET A 14 30.54 -28.57 -3.80
C MET A 14 30.16 -27.66 -4.97
N ILE A 15 30.18 -28.18 -6.20
CA ILE A 15 29.74 -27.41 -7.39
C ILE A 15 28.25 -27.06 -7.28
N VAL A 16 27.41 -28.01 -6.86
CA VAL A 16 25.97 -27.75 -6.67
C VAL A 16 25.73 -26.66 -5.62
N VAL A 17 26.42 -26.72 -4.48
CA VAL A 17 26.31 -25.67 -3.44
C VAL A 17 26.78 -24.32 -3.97
N ALA A 18 27.86 -24.27 -4.75
CA ALA A 18 28.35 -23.03 -5.35
C ALA A 18 27.32 -22.41 -6.32
N ILE A 19 26.71 -23.22 -7.18
CA ILE A 19 25.67 -22.76 -8.11
C ILE A 19 24.44 -22.26 -7.34
N ILE A 20 23.97 -23.00 -6.33
CA ILE A 20 22.84 -22.57 -5.48
C ILE A 20 23.16 -21.25 -4.76
N GLY A 21 24.39 -21.08 -4.26
CA GLY A 21 24.84 -19.84 -3.62
C GLY A 21 24.74 -18.63 -4.55
N ILE A 22 25.18 -18.76 -5.80
CA ILE A 22 25.10 -17.68 -6.80
C ILE A 22 23.63 -17.35 -7.12
N LEU A 23 22.80 -18.38 -7.36
CA LEU A 23 21.38 -18.18 -7.66
C LEU A 23 20.63 -17.52 -6.49
N ALA A 24 20.93 -17.92 -5.26
CA ALA A 24 20.32 -17.34 -4.06
C ALA A 24 20.69 -15.86 -3.89
N ALA A 25 21.94 -15.48 -4.15
CA ALA A 25 22.40 -14.10 -4.04
C ALA A 25 21.64 -13.13 -4.97
N VAL A 26 21.27 -13.60 -6.17
CA VAL A 26 20.49 -12.80 -7.14
C VAL A 26 18.99 -12.86 -6.84
N ALA A 27 18.47 -14.01 -6.43
CA ALA A 27 17.04 -14.22 -6.23
C ALA A 27 16.50 -13.57 -4.93
N LEU A 28 17.28 -13.58 -3.85
CA LEU A 28 16.82 -13.10 -2.53
C LEU A 28 16.42 -11.62 -2.52
N PRO A 29 17.20 -10.67 -3.11
CA PRO A 29 16.81 -9.26 -3.14
C PRO A 29 15.49 -9.03 -3.89
N ALA A 30 15.30 -9.71 -5.03
CA ALA A 30 14.07 -9.59 -5.81
C ALA A 30 12.85 -10.16 -5.07
N TYR A 31 13.03 -11.28 -4.35
CA TYR A 31 11.97 -11.87 -3.53
C TYR A 31 11.60 -10.96 -2.35
N GLN A 32 12.58 -10.32 -1.71
CA GLN A 32 12.31 -9.32 -0.67
C GLN A 32 11.48 -8.16 -1.22
N ASP A 33 11.85 -7.62 -2.38
CA ASP A 33 11.10 -6.51 -2.97
C ASP A 33 9.66 -6.91 -3.35
N TYR A 34 9.44 -8.15 -3.81
CA TYR A 34 8.10 -8.69 -4.06
C TYR A 34 7.27 -8.80 -2.78
N THR A 35 7.85 -9.36 -1.71
CA THR A 35 7.13 -9.49 -0.42
C THR A 35 6.80 -8.13 0.18
N ILE A 36 7.70 -7.16 0.09
CA ILE A 36 7.44 -5.78 0.53
C ILE A 36 6.30 -5.17 -0.29
N ARG A 37 6.29 -5.34 -1.61
CA ARG A 37 5.19 -4.86 -2.47
C ARG A 37 3.84 -5.49 -2.10
N ALA A 38 3.83 -6.77 -1.74
CA ALA A 38 2.63 -7.45 -1.24
C ALA A 38 2.14 -6.84 0.08
N GLN A 39 3.04 -6.43 0.98
CA GLN A 39 2.67 -5.69 2.19
C GLN A 39 2.08 -4.31 1.86
N VAL A 40 2.67 -3.59 0.91
CA VAL A 40 2.16 -2.28 0.46
C VAL A 40 0.75 -2.40 -0.15
N ALA A 41 0.45 -3.49 -0.84
CA ALA A 41 -0.86 -3.76 -1.44
C ALA A 41 -2.01 -3.93 -0.44
N GLU A 42 -1.73 -4.17 0.85
CA GLU A 42 -2.76 -4.16 1.90
C GLU A 42 -3.41 -2.76 2.02
N GLY A 43 -2.64 -1.68 1.81
CA GLY A 43 -3.10 -0.30 1.95
C GLY A 43 -4.34 0.01 1.10
N PRO A 44 -4.25 -0.11 -0.23
CA PRO A 44 -5.40 0.08 -1.11
C PRO A 44 -6.59 -0.83 -0.79
N SER A 45 -6.36 -2.06 -0.31
CA SER A 45 -7.42 -2.98 0.07
C SER A 45 -8.15 -2.55 1.35
N LEU A 46 -7.42 -2.09 2.37
CA LEU A 46 -7.99 -1.70 3.66
C LEU A 46 -8.76 -0.38 3.59
N THR A 47 -8.39 0.51 2.67
CA THR A 47 -9.08 1.81 2.48
C THR A 47 -10.48 1.71 1.85
N GLY A 48 -10.95 0.53 1.44
CA GLY A 48 -12.22 0.36 0.73
C GLY A 48 -13.43 0.97 1.45
N GLY A 49 -13.57 0.74 2.76
CA GLY A 49 -14.66 1.33 3.55
C GLY A 49 -14.56 2.85 3.67
N MET A 50 -13.33 3.37 3.84
CA MET A 50 -13.09 4.81 3.94
C MET A 50 -13.37 5.53 2.61
N LYS A 51 -13.08 4.88 1.47
CA LYS A 51 -13.43 5.40 0.14
C LYS A 51 -14.93 5.64 -0.02
N ALA A 52 -15.75 4.68 0.43
CA ALA A 52 -17.20 4.83 0.39
C ALA A 52 -17.65 6.01 1.26
N ALA A 53 -17.17 6.08 2.51
CA ALA A 53 -17.53 7.16 3.42
C ALA A 53 -17.15 8.57 2.90
N ILE A 54 -15.94 8.71 2.35
CA ILE A 54 -15.48 9.97 1.73
C ILE A 54 -16.33 10.33 0.50
N ALA A 55 -16.69 9.34 -0.33
CA ALA A 55 -17.51 9.56 -1.51
C ALA A 55 -18.93 10.00 -1.13
N ASP A 56 -19.54 9.34 -0.14
CA ASP A 56 -20.86 9.70 0.37
C ASP A 56 -20.86 11.11 0.99
N PHE A 57 -19.81 11.45 1.75
CA PHE A 57 -19.66 12.79 2.31
C PHE A 57 -19.57 13.86 1.21
N TYR A 58 -18.75 13.63 0.18
CA TYR A 58 -18.64 14.54 -0.95
C TYR A 58 -19.96 14.69 -1.71
N ALA A 59 -20.70 13.59 -1.93
CA ALA A 59 -22.01 13.63 -2.58
C ALA A 59 -23.04 14.45 -1.76
N ALA A 60 -22.96 14.39 -0.43
CA ALA A 60 -23.88 15.11 0.45
C ALA A 60 -23.53 16.59 0.67
N LYS A 61 -22.24 16.95 0.68
CA LYS A 61 -21.76 18.30 1.07
C LYS A 61 -21.12 19.09 -0.06
N GLY A 62 -20.70 18.44 -1.14
CA GLY A 62 -19.95 19.05 -2.24
C GLY A 62 -18.51 19.43 -1.89
N THR A 63 -18.03 19.03 -0.71
CA THR A 63 -16.67 19.29 -0.22
C THR A 63 -16.04 18.00 0.29
N TRP A 64 -14.71 17.94 0.26
CA TRP A 64 -13.98 16.81 0.83
C TRP A 64 -13.93 16.90 2.36
N PRO A 65 -14.01 15.78 3.09
CA PRO A 65 -13.91 15.79 4.54
C PRO A 65 -12.50 16.20 4.98
N ALA A 66 -12.40 17.06 5.99
CA ALA A 66 -11.13 17.54 6.52
C ALA A 66 -10.35 16.43 7.24
N ASP A 67 -11.07 15.52 7.93
CA ASP A 67 -10.50 14.44 8.74
C ASP A 67 -11.36 13.16 8.75
N ASN A 68 -10.93 12.14 9.50
CA ASN A 68 -11.66 10.88 9.67
C ASN A 68 -13.03 11.07 10.33
N ALA A 69 -13.15 12.02 11.26
CA ALA A 69 -14.39 12.27 11.98
C ALA A 69 -15.45 12.86 11.05
N GLU A 70 -15.06 13.77 10.17
CA GLU A 70 -15.94 14.33 9.17
C GLU A 70 -16.32 13.27 8.12
N ALA A 71 -15.36 12.45 7.67
CA ALA A 71 -15.61 11.38 6.73
C ALA A 71 -16.58 10.31 7.26
N LEU A 72 -16.45 9.89 8.52
CA LEU A 72 -17.19 8.76 9.09
C LEU A 72 -18.39 9.17 9.93
N CYS A 73 -18.31 10.30 10.62
CA CYS A 73 -19.33 10.78 11.56
C CYS A 73 -20.13 11.98 11.01
N GLY A 74 -19.69 12.58 9.89
CA GLY A 74 -20.37 13.70 9.24
C GLY A 74 -20.14 15.08 9.88
N ALA A 75 -19.28 15.18 10.90
CA ALA A 75 -18.92 16.44 11.55
C ALA A 75 -17.47 16.43 12.08
N THR A 76 -16.75 17.53 11.88
CA THR A 76 -15.37 17.72 12.37
C THR A 76 -15.32 17.65 13.90
N GLY A 77 -14.33 16.93 14.45
CA GLY A 77 -14.14 16.79 15.89
C GLY A 77 -15.16 15.87 16.60
N ALA A 78 -16.11 15.28 15.87
CA ALA A 78 -16.97 14.22 16.41
C ALA A 78 -16.19 12.92 16.62
N THR A 79 -16.63 12.09 17.57
CA THR A 79 -16.08 10.76 17.79
C THR A 79 -17.13 9.71 17.49
N CYS A 80 -16.80 8.79 16.58
CA CYS A 80 -17.60 7.61 16.29
C CYS A 80 -16.67 6.41 16.03
N ALA A 81 -17.22 5.21 15.91
CA ALA A 81 -16.40 4.02 15.68
C ALA A 81 -15.55 4.18 14.41
N GLY A 82 -14.22 4.07 14.53
CA GLY A 82 -13.30 4.21 13.42
C GLY A 82 -12.81 5.64 13.14
N SER A 83 -13.28 6.66 13.89
CA SER A 83 -12.91 8.05 13.66
C SER A 83 -11.48 8.40 14.09
N ALA A 84 -10.80 7.56 14.88
CA ALA A 84 -9.37 7.72 15.13
C ALA A 84 -8.56 7.07 14.00
N ALA A 85 -7.48 7.72 13.55
CA ALA A 85 -6.62 7.18 12.49
C ALA A 85 -6.06 5.79 12.85
N THR A 86 -5.81 5.53 14.14
CA THR A 86 -5.28 4.27 14.69
C THR A 86 -6.32 3.15 14.84
N ASP A 87 -7.61 3.46 14.70
CA ASP A 87 -8.65 2.44 14.67
C ASP A 87 -8.58 1.62 13.38
N ASN A 88 -8.26 2.32 12.28
CA ASN A 88 -8.10 1.78 10.93
C ASN A 88 -6.69 1.21 10.72
N LYS A 89 -6.46 -0.01 11.21
CA LYS A 89 -5.16 -0.70 11.16
C LYS A 89 -5.27 -2.12 10.59
N GLY A 90 -4.16 -2.62 10.09
CA GLY A 90 -4.02 -3.95 9.49
C GLY A 90 -2.77 -4.67 9.96
N ASN A 91 -2.40 -5.75 9.27
CA ASN A 91 -1.19 -6.51 9.61
C ASN A 91 0.09 -5.70 9.34
N TYR A 92 0.09 -4.89 8.27
CA TYR A 92 1.21 -4.05 7.84
C TYR A 92 0.91 -2.55 7.92
N ILE A 93 -0.28 -2.16 8.41
CA ILE A 93 -0.75 -0.77 8.46
C ILE A 93 -0.96 -0.37 9.91
N SER A 94 -0.30 0.70 10.36
CA SER A 94 -0.44 1.21 11.73
C SER A 94 -1.61 2.19 11.89
N GLN A 95 -1.90 2.99 10.86
CA GLN A 95 -3.00 3.94 10.86
C GLN A 95 -3.38 4.37 9.44
N ILE A 96 -4.63 4.84 9.29
CA ILE A 96 -5.13 5.51 8.10
C ILE A 96 -5.74 6.85 8.52
N ALA A 97 -5.09 7.95 8.14
CA ALA A 97 -5.55 9.30 8.40
C ALA A 97 -6.11 9.93 7.13
N VAL A 98 -7.29 10.54 7.21
CA VAL A 98 -7.87 11.38 6.17
C VAL A 98 -7.42 12.82 6.43
N LEU A 99 -6.97 13.51 5.39
CA LEU A 99 -6.63 14.93 5.43
C LEU A 99 -7.14 15.60 4.15
N ASN A 100 -8.20 16.39 4.27
CA ASN A 100 -8.85 17.06 3.13
C ASN A 100 -9.20 16.09 1.98
N GLY A 101 -9.81 14.95 2.33
CA GLY A 101 -10.16 13.86 1.42
C GLY A 101 -9.01 12.90 1.08
N ALA A 102 -7.75 13.29 1.20
CA ALA A 102 -6.61 12.41 0.96
C ALA A 102 -6.41 11.40 2.10
N MET A 103 -6.37 10.11 1.80
CA MET A 103 -6.11 9.06 2.77
C MET A 103 -4.61 8.76 2.82
N ASN A 104 -3.98 9.04 3.96
CA ASN A 104 -2.60 8.71 4.25
C ASN A 104 -2.55 7.39 5.02
N VAL A 105 -2.17 6.32 4.32
CA VAL A 105 -1.95 4.99 4.88
C VAL A 105 -0.53 4.90 5.40
N THR A 106 -0.35 4.77 6.70
CA THR A 106 0.99 4.62 7.31
C THR A 106 1.29 3.15 7.53
N TYR A 107 2.42 2.68 7.01
CA TYR A 107 2.88 1.31 7.18
C TYR A 107 3.60 1.14 8.52
N GLY A 108 3.35 0.01 9.17
CA GLY A 108 3.87 -0.31 10.49
C GLY A 108 3.50 -1.73 10.92
N ASN A 109 3.40 -1.97 12.22
CA ASN A 109 3.12 -3.30 12.79
C ASN A 109 4.15 -4.34 12.32
N LYS A 110 3.75 -5.27 11.45
CA LYS A 110 4.62 -6.34 10.91
C LYS A 110 5.25 -5.96 9.56
N ALA A 111 5.14 -4.72 9.14
CA ALA A 111 5.72 -4.24 7.89
C ALA A 111 7.24 -4.37 7.90
N ASN A 112 7.81 -4.64 6.72
CA ASN A 112 9.25 -4.70 6.55
C ASN A 112 9.90 -3.37 6.96
N ALA A 113 11.08 -3.42 7.57
CA ALA A 113 11.81 -2.23 8.03
C ALA A 113 12.05 -1.18 6.92
N LYS A 114 12.13 -1.59 5.65
CA LYS A 114 12.28 -0.65 4.51
C LYS A 114 11.05 0.21 4.25
N ILE A 115 9.87 -0.23 4.68
CA ILE A 115 8.60 0.51 4.53
C ILE A 115 7.96 0.90 5.86
N ALA A 116 8.49 0.44 7.00
CA ALA A 116 8.03 0.88 8.31
C ALA A 116 8.08 2.42 8.39
N THR A 117 7.00 3.02 8.91
CA THR A 117 6.75 4.47 9.00
C THR A 117 6.57 5.21 7.67
N LYS A 118 6.70 4.53 6.53
CA LYS A 118 6.41 5.13 5.23
C LYS A 118 4.90 5.26 5.03
N VAL A 119 4.53 6.19 4.17
CA VAL A 119 3.14 6.54 3.87
C VAL A 119 2.85 6.27 2.40
N LEU A 120 1.69 5.68 2.13
CA LEU A 120 1.05 5.66 0.82
C LEU A 120 -0.19 6.53 0.88
N THR A 121 -0.26 7.54 0.03
CA THR A 121 -1.43 8.41 -0.05
C THR A 121 -2.36 7.94 -1.16
N ILE A 122 -3.66 7.87 -0.88
CA ILE A 122 -4.71 7.57 -1.85
C ILE A 122 -5.68 8.73 -1.84
N ARG A 123 -5.85 9.39 -2.98
CA ARG A 123 -6.59 10.64 -3.09
C ARG A 123 -7.81 10.45 -3.97
N PRO A 124 -8.98 10.96 -3.57
CA PRO A 124 -10.07 11.11 -4.50
C PRO A 124 -9.75 12.29 -5.42
N GLY A 125 -10.37 12.28 -6.59
CA GLY A 125 -10.43 13.42 -7.47
C GLY A 125 -11.77 13.41 -8.19
N VAL A 126 -12.16 14.57 -8.70
CA VAL A 126 -13.43 14.75 -9.40
C VAL A 126 -13.21 15.23 -10.81
N ASP A 127 -13.97 14.68 -11.75
CA ASP A 127 -14.05 15.19 -13.11
C ASP A 127 -15.11 16.32 -13.22
N ALA A 128 -15.21 16.92 -14.41
CA ALA A 128 -16.20 17.98 -14.68
C ALA A 128 -17.67 17.50 -14.59
N ALA A 129 -17.91 16.19 -14.65
CA ALA A 129 -19.23 15.58 -14.52
C ALA A 129 -19.57 15.22 -13.05
N GLY A 130 -18.63 15.42 -12.12
CA GLY A 130 -18.79 15.09 -10.70
C GLY A 130 -18.51 13.63 -10.35
N ASN A 131 -17.96 12.83 -11.26
CA ASN A 131 -17.58 11.45 -10.95
C ASN A 131 -16.30 11.42 -10.11
N ILE A 132 -16.29 10.58 -9.08
CA ILE A 132 -15.13 10.42 -8.20
C ILE A 132 -14.19 9.35 -8.77
N SER A 133 -12.95 9.75 -9.01
CA SER A 133 -11.83 8.87 -9.39
C SER A 133 -10.83 8.77 -8.25
N TRP A 134 -10.25 7.58 -8.04
CA TRP A 134 -9.25 7.36 -6.98
C TRP A 134 -7.85 7.26 -7.56
N ILE A 135 -6.96 8.12 -7.10
CA ILE A 135 -5.56 8.21 -7.51
C ILE A 135 -4.71 7.62 -6.39
N CYS A 136 -3.92 6.59 -6.70
CA CYS A 136 -3.06 5.95 -5.71
C CYS A 136 -1.61 6.41 -5.86
N GLY A 137 -1.00 6.81 -4.75
CA GLY A 137 0.40 7.19 -4.66
C GLY A 137 0.80 8.22 -5.72
N THR A 138 1.90 7.92 -6.39
CA THR A 138 2.54 8.75 -7.42
C THR A 138 1.95 8.56 -8.82
N ALA A 139 0.86 7.78 -8.97
CA ALA A 139 0.18 7.62 -10.24
C ALA A 139 -0.35 8.96 -10.76
N ALA A 140 -0.34 9.15 -12.09
CA ALA A 140 -0.89 10.35 -12.69
C ALA A 140 -2.42 10.38 -12.51
N ALA A 141 -2.96 11.56 -12.20
CA ALA A 141 -4.40 11.76 -12.23
C ALA A 141 -4.91 11.51 -13.66
N PRO A 142 -6.06 10.81 -13.84
CA PRO A 142 -6.70 10.73 -15.15
C PRO A 142 -6.96 12.14 -15.71
N GLY A 143 -6.88 12.30 -17.04
CA GLY A 143 -7.10 13.59 -17.68
C GLY A 143 -8.46 14.20 -17.31
N GLY A 144 -8.46 15.47 -16.90
CA GLY A 144 -9.68 16.18 -16.49
C GLY A 144 -10.13 15.94 -15.05
N VAL A 145 -9.38 15.14 -14.26
CA VAL A 145 -9.65 14.92 -12.83
C VAL A 145 -8.83 15.88 -11.98
N THR A 146 -9.50 16.60 -11.08
CA THR A 146 -8.84 17.43 -10.06
C THR A 146 -8.71 16.63 -8.76
N ALA A 147 -7.47 16.29 -8.38
CA ALA A 147 -7.18 15.53 -7.16
C ALA A 147 -7.39 16.37 -5.89
N ALA A 148 -7.93 15.75 -4.85
CA ALA A 148 -8.08 16.33 -3.52
C ALA A 148 -6.84 16.09 -2.65
N GLY A 149 -6.45 17.11 -1.89
CA GLY A 149 -5.34 17.03 -0.95
C GLY A 149 -3.95 16.84 -1.59
N ALA A 150 -2.92 16.91 -0.74
CA ALA A 150 -1.54 16.72 -1.16
C ALA A 150 -1.17 15.23 -1.20
N ASP A 151 -0.30 14.86 -2.14
CA ASP A 151 0.37 13.56 -2.07
C ASP A 151 1.45 13.60 -0.97
N ALA A 152 1.35 12.70 -0.01
CA ALA A 152 2.34 12.52 1.05
C ALA A 152 3.04 11.15 0.95
N THR A 153 3.00 10.52 -0.25
CA THR A 153 3.59 9.21 -0.47
C THR A 153 5.11 9.27 -0.30
N THR A 154 5.62 8.44 0.61
CA THR A 154 7.07 8.32 0.92
C THR A 154 7.60 6.91 0.72
N VAL A 155 6.74 5.95 0.36
CA VAL A 155 7.14 4.61 -0.05
C VAL A 155 7.89 4.71 -1.39
N ASP A 156 9.09 4.10 -1.46
CA ASP A 156 9.87 4.06 -2.70
C ASP A 156 9.06 3.42 -3.83
N ALA A 157 9.12 4.02 -5.03
CA ALA A 157 8.39 3.56 -6.19
C ALA A 157 8.60 2.07 -6.47
N ARG A 158 9.77 1.47 -6.17
CA ARG A 158 10.00 0.02 -6.36
C ARG A 158 9.06 -0.87 -5.52
N TYR A 159 8.63 -0.38 -4.37
CA TYR A 159 7.76 -1.09 -3.43
C TYR A 159 6.27 -0.84 -3.65
N LEU A 160 5.92 0.16 -4.44
CA LEU A 160 4.53 0.40 -4.80
C LEU A 160 3.97 -0.75 -5.68
N PRO A 161 2.67 -1.04 -5.61
CA PRO A 161 1.97 -1.80 -6.65
C PRO A 161 1.93 -1.01 -7.96
N THR A 162 1.72 -1.69 -9.08
CA THR A 162 1.65 -1.05 -10.41
C THR A 162 0.57 0.03 -10.48
N SER A 163 -0.60 -0.22 -9.87
CA SER A 163 -1.73 0.71 -9.79
C SER A 163 -1.47 1.99 -8.99
N CYS A 164 -0.35 2.07 -8.27
CA CYS A 164 0.04 3.24 -7.48
C CYS A 164 1.29 3.95 -8.06
N LYS A 165 1.75 3.51 -9.24
CA LYS A 165 2.92 4.05 -9.94
C LYS A 165 2.60 4.59 -11.33
N ILE A 166 1.65 3.96 -12.02
CA ILE A 166 1.32 4.21 -13.43
C ILE A 166 -0.02 4.93 -13.47
#